data_AF-A0A3E2N2S7-F1
#
_entry.id   AF-A0A3E2N2S7-F1
#
_cell.length_a   1.000
_cell.length_b   1.000
_cell.length_c   1.000
_cell.angle_alpha   90.00
_cell.angle_beta   90.00
_cell.angle_gamma   90.00
#
_symmetry.space_group_name_H-M   'P 1'
#
loop_
_entity.id
_entity.type
_entity.pdbx_description
1 polymer ?
#
loop_
_entity_poly.entity_id
_entity_poly.type
_entity_poly.pdbx_seq_one_letter_code
_entity_poly.pdbx_strand_id
1 'polypeptide(L)' 'MTATVPADAEERFQKYLASAANYNAAIEDAGDTPWHGGDIERRRELFFRRYQRPETPNL' A
#
# COMPACT_ATOMS: atom_id res chain seq x y z
N MET A 1 7.87 21.15 -7.07
CA MET A 1 6.82 20.51 -7.88
C MET A 1 5.95 19.71 -6.93
N THR A 2 4.67 20.06 -6.80
CA THR A 2 3.72 19.31 -5.96
C THR A 2 3.49 17.96 -6.62
N ALA A 3 3.92 16.89 -5.96
CA ALA A 3 3.57 15.53 -6.35
C ALA A 3 2.04 15.40 -6.47
N THR A 4 1.52 15.26 -7.69
CA THR A 4 0.09 15.06 -7.90
C THR A 4 -0.23 13.58 -7.73
N VAL A 5 -1.04 13.26 -6.72
CA VAL A 5 -1.63 11.93 -6.58
C VAL A 5 -2.58 11.71 -7.77
N PRO A 6 -2.43 10.62 -8.54
CA PRO A 6 -3.34 10.32 -9.64
C PRO A 6 -4.79 10.14 -9.17
N ALA A 7 -5.77 10.52 -9.99
CA ALA A 7 -7.19 10.39 -9.67
C ALA A 7 -7.62 8.93 -9.43
N ASP A 8 -6.90 7.96 -10.01
CA ASP A 8 -7.13 6.52 -9.85
C ASP A 8 -6.30 5.86 -8.74
N ALA A 9 -5.52 6.64 -7.98
CA ALA A 9 -4.64 6.12 -6.93
C ALA A 9 -5.41 5.35 -5.85
N GLU A 10 -6.63 5.80 -5.54
CA GLU A 10 -7.51 5.11 -4.60
C GLU A 10 -7.97 3.75 -5.12
N GLU A 11 -8.40 3.69 -6.38
CA GLU A 11 -8.81 2.42 -7.00
C GLU A 11 -7.64 1.42 -7.00
N ARG A 12 -6.43 1.91 -7.29
CA ARG A 12 -5.21 1.09 -7.22
C ARG A 12 -4.92 0.61 -5.81
N PHE A 13 -5.20 1.41 -4.78
CA PHE A 13 -5.04 1.00 -3.39
C PHE A 13 -6.05 -0.09 -3.02
N GLN A 14 -7.31 0.04 -3.43
CA GLN A 14 -8.34 -0.99 -3.20
C GLN A 14 -7.98 -2.32 -3.89
N LYS A 15 -7.50 -2.29 -5.14
CA LYS A 15 -6.99 -3.48 -5.85
C LYS A 15 -5.79 -4.11 -5.13
N TYR A 16 -4.88 -3.28 -4.59
CA TYR A 16 -3.77 -3.75 -3.78
C TYR A 16 -4.25 -4.49 -2.51
N LEU A 17 -5.21 -3.92 -1.77
CA LEU A 17 -5.79 -4.58 -0.60
C LEU A 17 -6.43 -5.93 -0.96
N ALA A 18 -7.23 -5.96 -2.03
CA ALA A 18 -7.88 -7.17 -2.51
C ALA A 18 -6.87 -8.27 -2.89
N SER A 19 -5.79 -7.89 -3.59
CA SER A 19 -4.73 -8.83 -3.99
C SER A 19 -4.00 -9.46 -2.80
N ALA A 20 -3.90 -8.74 -1.68
CA ALA A 20 -3.22 -9.19 -0.47
C ALA A 20 -4.13 -9.97 0.50
N ALA A 21 -5.46 -9.98 0.27
CA ALA A 21 -6.43 -10.56 1.20
C ALA A 21 -6.17 -12.05 1.46
N ASN A 22 -5.98 -12.84 0.40
CA ASN A 22 -5.74 -14.29 0.53
C ASN A 22 -4.42 -14.59 1.25
N TYR A 23 -3.37 -13.81 0.98
CA TYR A 23 -2.08 -13.99 1.64
C TYR A 23 -2.17 -13.66 3.14
N ASN A 24 -2.84 -12.56 3.49
CA ASN A 24 -3.03 -12.17 4.88
C ASN A 24 -3.89 -13.18 5.63
N ALA A 25 -4.96 -13.69 5.01
CA ALA A 25 -5.79 -14.73 5.61
C ALA A 25 -4.99 -16.01 5.90
N ALA A 26 -4.04 -16.39 5.02
CA ALA A 26 -3.16 -17.53 5.26
C ALA A 26 -2.19 -17.32 6.44
N ILE A 27 -1.72 -16.08 6.66
CA ILE A 27 -0.89 -15.73 7.83
C ILE A 27 -1.70 -15.88 9.11
N GLU A 28 -2.93 -15.34 9.13
CA GLU A 28 -3.82 -15.40 10.29
C GLU A 28 -4.26 -16.84 10.59
N ASP A 29 -4.56 -17.64 9.56
CA ASP A 29 -4.88 -19.07 9.70
C ASP A 29 -3.72 -19.89 10.29
N ALA A 30 -2.47 -19.52 9.95
CA ALA A 30 -1.27 -20.10 10.56
C ALA A 30 -1.03 -19.64 12.00
N GLY A 31 -1.86 -18.76 12.55
CA GLY A 31 -1.75 -18.21 13.91
C GLY A 31 -0.73 -17.08 14.05
N ASP A 32 -0.25 -16.53 12.94
CA ASP A 32 0.69 -15.40 12.92
C ASP A 32 -0.05 -14.08 12.59
N THR A 33 0.63 -12.96 12.74
CA THR A 33 0.09 -11.63 12.47
C THR A 33 0.77 -11.02 11.24
N PRO A 34 0.01 -10.51 10.24
CA PRO A 34 0.61 -9.79 9.12
C PRO A 34 1.51 -8.66 9.62
N TRP A 35 2.66 -8.41 8.97
CA TRP A 35 3.65 -7.41 9.41
C TRP A 35 3.10 -5.99 9.63
N HIS A 36 1.96 -5.67 9.00
CA HIS A 36 1.27 -4.40 9.13
C HIS A 36 0.20 -4.39 10.24
N GLY A 37 0.02 -5.48 10.99
CA GLY A 37 -0.89 -5.59 12.13
C GLY A 37 -2.37 -5.27 11.82
N GLY A 38 -2.80 -5.49 10.58
CA GLY A 38 -4.14 -5.07 10.12
C GLY A 38 -4.34 -3.56 9.92
N ASP A 39 -3.32 -2.72 10.10
CA ASP A 39 -3.43 -1.27 9.99
C ASP A 39 -3.54 -0.80 8.52
N ILE A 40 -4.79 -0.56 8.09
CA ILE A 40 -5.09 -0.12 6.72
C ILE A 40 -4.58 1.30 6.46
N GLU A 41 -4.64 2.20 7.45
CA GLU A 41 -4.21 3.59 7.29
C GLU A 41 -2.70 3.69 7.13
N ARG A 42 -1.95 2.89 7.88
CA ARG A 42 -0.50 2.77 7.70
C ARG A 42 -0.14 2.20 6.33
N ARG A 43 -0.89 1.20 5.86
CA ARG A 43 -0.71 0.65 4.50
C ARG A 43 -1.03 1.68 3.43
N ARG A 44 -2.06 2.51 3.64
CA ARG A 44 -2.42 3.63 2.77
C ARG A 44 -1.27 4.64 2.70
N GLU A 45 -0.75 5.10 3.83
CA GLU A 45 0.39 6.02 3.87
C GLU A 45 1.59 5.49 3.07
N LEU A 46 1.99 4.24 3.34
CA LEU A 46 3.12 3.61 2.65
C LEU A 46 2.90 3.46 1.15
N PHE A 47 1.68 3.09 0.74
CA PHE A 47 1.32 2.96 -0.67
C PHE A 47 1.39 4.30 -1.39
N PHE A 48 0.87 5.38 -0.79
CA PHE A 48 0.84 6.71 -1.40
C PHE A 48 2.20 7.42 -1.36
N ARG A 49 3.13 7.00 -0.49
CA ARG A 49 4.50 7.52 -0.44
C ARG A 49 5.23 7.45 -1.79
N ARG A 50 4.86 6.49 -2.66
CA ARG A 50 5.42 6.37 -4.02
C ARG A 50 5.16 7.59 -4.91
N TYR A 51 4.08 8.32 -4.65
CA TYR A 51 3.73 9.53 -5.38
C TYR A 51 4.47 10.76 -4.84
N GLN A 52 4.90 10.72 -3.58
CA GLN A 52 5.60 11.81 -2.90
C GLN A 52 7.12 11.78 -3.12
N ARG A 53 7.66 10.69 -3.68
CA ARG A 53 9.09 10.64 -4.02
C ARG A 53 9.37 11.71 -5.07
N PRO A 54 10.29 12.67 -4.83
CA PRO A 54 10.80 13.50 -5.90
C PRO A 54 11.38 12.58 -6.97
N GLU A 55 11.21 12.94 -8.25
CA GLU A 55 11.84 12.23 -9.35
C GLU A 55 13.30 12.03 -8.99
N THR A 56 13.75 10.77 -8.98
CA THR A 56 15.16 10.44 -8.75
C THR A 56 15.98 11.31 -9.69
N PRO A 57 16.96 12.11 -9.21
CA PRO A 57 17.85 12.79 -10.14
C PRO A 57 18.49 11.73 -11.01
N ASN A 58 18.31 11.85 -12.33
CA ASN A 58 18.92 10.96 -13.31
C ASN A 58 20.43 10.90 -13.01
N LEU A 59 20.95 9.72 -12.69
CA LEU A 59 22.38 9.44 -12.58
C LEU A 59 23.00 9.33 -13.97
#